data_AF-A0A351DGP9-F1
#
_entry.id   AF-A0A351DGP9-F1
#
_cell.length_a   1.000
_cell.length_b   1.000
_cell.length_c   1.000
_cell.angle_alpha   90.00
_cell.angle_beta   90.00
_cell.angle_gamma   90.00
#
_symmetry.space_group_name_H-M   'P 1'
#
loop_
_entity.id
_entity.type
_entity.pdbx_description
1 polymer ?
#
loop_
_entity_poly.entity_id
_entity_poly.type
_entity_poly.pdbx_seq_one_letter_code
_entity_poly.pdbx_strand_id
1 'polypeptide(L)'
;MTDLVLEALNLTNVRYEIIECDPDLADTTAFCEHYGYKPEESANAIMVVGKGEPRIYAMCVVLATTRIDVNKSVRKKLGTKKA
;
A
#
# COMPACT_ATOMS: atom_id res chain seq x y z
N MET A 1 22.97 3.50 5.07
CA MET A 1 21.62 3.74 5.61
C MET A 1 20.87 2.44 5.41
N THR A 2 20.33 1.84 6.46
CA THR A 2 19.70 0.51 6.33
C THR A 2 18.26 0.67 5.84
N ASP A 3 17.85 -0.21 4.93
CA ASP A 3 16.48 -0.23 4.42
C ASP A 3 15.61 -1.04 5.40
N LEU A 4 14.76 -0.32 6.15
CA LEU A 4 13.86 -0.90 7.15
C LEU A 4 12.85 -1.89 6.54
N VAL A 5 12.50 -1.73 5.26
CA VAL A 5 11.58 -2.64 4.57
C VAL A 5 12.27 -3.97 4.30
N LEU A 6 13.53 -3.94 3.85
CA LEU A 6 14.32 -5.16 3.64
C LEU A 6 14.57 -5.90 4.96
N GLU A 7 14.90 -5.17 6.03
CA GLU A 7 15.03 -5.77 7.37
C GLU A 7 13.73 -6.46 7.80
N ALA A 8 12.58 -5.80 7.65
CA ALA A 8 11.29 -6.37 7.98
C ALA A 8 10.96 -7.61 7.13
N LEU A 9 11.23 -7.58 5.80
CA LEU A 9 11.00 -8.72 4.91
C LEU A 9 11.85 -9.93 5.29
N ASN A 10 13.13 -9.71 5.62
CA ASN A 10 14.04 -10.77 6.06
C ASN A 10 13.54 -11.52 7.31
N LEU A 11 12.78 -10.86 8.18
CA LEU A 11 12.19 -11.49 9.37
C LEU A 11 10.99 -12.40 9.06
N THR A 12 10.36 -12.25 7.89
CA THR A 12 9.14 -13.00 7.54
C THR A 12 9.42 -14.36 6.91
N ASN A 13 10.66 -14.62 6.47
CA ASN A 13 11.04 -15.81 5.67
C ASN A 13 10.23 -16.02 4.38
N VAL A 14 9.53 -14.99 3.88
CA VAL A 14 8.86 -15.06 2.57
C VAL A 14 9.88 -14.83 1.45
N ARG A 15 9.67 -15.49 0.30
CA ARG A 15 10.46 -15.19 -0.90
C ARG A 15 10.00 -13.87 -1.48
N TYR A 16 10.95 -13.00 -1.80
CA TYR A 16 10.71 -11.71 -2.45
C TYR A 16 11.79 -11.43 -3.49
N GLU A 17 11.50 -10.51 -4.41
CA GLU A 17 12.43 -9.98 -5.39
C GLU A 17 12.34 -8.45 -5.34
N ILE A 18 13.46 -7.78 -5.57
CA ILE A 18 13.52 -6.32 -5.65
C ILE A 18 13.49 -5.91 -7.11
N ILE A 19 12.51 -5.08 -7.44
CA ILE A 19 12.36 -4.49 -8.77
C ILE A 19 12.77 -3.03 -8.64
N GLU A 20 13.84 -2.65 -9.32
CA GLU A 20 14.24 -1.26 -9.44
C GLU A 20 13.18 -0.49 -10.23
N CYS A 21 12.64 0.57 -9.64
CA CYS A 21 11.62 1.41 -10.25
C CYS A 21 12.19 2.83 -10.42
N ASP A 22 12.07 3.37 -11.64
CA ASP A 22 12.32 4.79 -11.86
C ASP A 22 11.30 5.60 -11.03
N PRO A 23 11.74 6.56 -10.20
CA PRO A 23 10.84 7.41 -9.42
C PRO A 23 9.78 8.14 -10.26
N ASP A 24 10.09 8.50 -11.51
CA ASP A 24 9.16 9.19 -12.41
C ASP A 24 8.06 8.24 -12.94
N LEU A 25 8.26 6.92 -12.80
CA LEU A 25 7.32 5.87 -13.18
C LEU A 25 6.66 5.20 -11.97
N ALA A 26 6.79 5.77 -10.77
CA ALA A 26 6.28 5.17 -9.54
C ALA A 26 4.73 5.12 -9.45
N ASP A 27 4.01 5.89 -10.28
CA ASP A 27 2.56 5.72 -10.39
C ASP A 27 2.24 4.31 -10.86
N THR A 28 1.29 3.63 -10.22
CA THR A 28 1.01 2.22 -10.50
C THR A 28 0.59 1.97 -11.94
N THR A 29 -0.13 2.90 -12.58
CA THR A 29 -0.52 2.77 -13.98
C THR A 29 0.70 2.89 -14.87
N ALA A 30 1.52 3.93 -14.67
CA ALA A 30 2.75 4.14 -15.42
C ALA A 30 3.75 2.98 -15.24
N PHE A 31 3.90 2.47 -14.02
CA PHE A 31 4.71 1.31 -13.70
C PHE A 31 4.26 0.06 -14.47
N CYS A 32 2.96 -0.27 -14.40
CA CYS A 32 2.41 -1.43 -15.09
C CYS A 32 2.60 -1.32 -16.61
N GLU A 33 2.33 -0.14 -17.19
CA GLU A 33 2.50 0.12 -18.62
C GLU A 33 3.96 0.03 -19.07
N HIS A 34 4.90 0.57 -18.27
CA HIS A 34 6.32 0.63 -18.65
C HIS A 34 7.04 -0.71 -18.46
N TYR A 35 6.82 -1.37 -17.32
CA TYR A 35 7.55 -2.59 -16.95
C TYR A 35 6.80 -3.89 -17.31
N GLY A 36 5.57 -3.79 -17.85
CA GLY A 36 4.82 -4.93 -18.36
C GLY A 36 4.11 -5.78 -17.28
N TYR A 37 3.95 -5.23 -16.07
CA TYR A 37 3.19 -5.88 -15.01
C TYR A 37 1.69 -5.71 -15.23
N LYS A 38 0.91 -6.72 -14.84
CA LYS A 38 -0.54 -6.63 -14.90
C LYS A 38 -1.08 -5.85 -13.68
N PRO A 39 -2.09 -4.98 -13.87
CA PRO A 39 -2.76 -4.31 -12.75
C PRO A 39 -3.31 -5.28 -11.69
N GLU A 40 -3.72 -6.49 -12.09
CA GLU A 40 -4.24 -7.52 -11.17
C GLU A 40 -3.16 -8.17 -10.31
N GLU A 41 -1.89 -8.09 -10.72
CA GLU A 41 -0.72 -8.59 -9.99
C GLU A 41 -0.05 -7.48 -9.16
N SER A 42 -0.50 -6.25 -9.33
CA SER A 42 0.02 -5.06 -8.65
C SER A 42 -0.92 -4.60 -7.53
N ALA A 43 -0.35 -4.01 -6.46
CA ALA A 43 -1.11 -3.51 -5.32
C ALA A 43 -0.65 -2.13 -4.87
N ASN A 44 -1.59 -1.34 -4.37
CA ASN A 44 -1.35 -0.07 -3.71
C ASN A 44 -1.22 -0.28 -2.20
N ALA A 45 -0.23 0.37 -1.58
CA ALA A 45 -0.12 0.49 -0.13
C ALA A 45 -0.49 1.92 0.29
N ILE A 46 -1.66 2.08 0.92
CA ILE A 46 -2.25 3.38 1.25
C ILE A 46 -2.30 3.56 2.76
N MET A 47 -1.60 4.58 3.27
CA MET A 47 -1.69 4.96 4.68
C MET A 47 -2.96 5.79 4.92
N VAL A 48 -3.83 5.33 5.80
CA VAL A 48 -5.07 6.03 6.19
C VAL A 48 -4.98 6.43 7.65
N VAL A 49 -5.46 7.64 7.97
CA VAL A 49 -5.52 8.16 9.33
C VAL A 49 -6.96 8.48 9.74
N GLY A 50 -7.41 7.90 10.84
CA GLY A 50 -8.67 8.25 11.48
C GLY A 50 -8.59 9.63 12.12
N LYS A 51 -9.61 10.47 11.93
CA LYS A 51 -9.69 11.84 12.48
C LYS A 51 -10.20 11.90 13.91
N GLY A 52 -10.22 10.76 14.62
CA GLY A 52 -10.56 10.69 16.04
C GLY A 52 -9.40 11.10 16.93
N GLU A 53 -9.67 11.23 18.23
CA GLU A 53 -8.66 11.34 19.27
C GLU A 53 -8.76 10.11 20.18
N PRO A 54 -7.71 9.28 20.31
CA PRO A 54 -6.43 9.37 19.61
C PRO A 54 -6.52 9.09 18.10
N ARG A 55 -5.58 9.62 17.33
CA ARG A 55 -5.45 9.29 15.89
C ARG A 55 -5.11 7.81 15.73
N ILE A 56 -5.83 7.13 14.86
CA ILE A 56 -5.59 5.72 14.53
C ILE A 56 -5.08 5.64 13.10
N TYR A 57 -3.97 4.96 12.90
CA TYR A 57 -3.36 4.77 11.59
C TYR A 57 -3.58 3.32 11.12
N ALA A 58 -3.83 3.16 9.82
CA ALA A 58 -3.85 1.84 9.20
C ALA A 58 -3.16 1.89 7.84
N MET A 59 -2.33 0.88 7.59
CA MET A 59 -1.86 0.57 6.25
C MET A 59 -2.90 -0.29 5.54
N CYS A 60 -3.41 0.19 4.41
CA CYS A 60 -4.37 -0.54 3.60
C CYS A 60 -3.69 -1.00 2.30
N VAL A 61 -3.63 -2.30 2.09
CA VAL A 61 -3.12 -2.89 0.85
C VAL A 61 -4.28 -3.38 0.00
N VAL A 62 -4.39 -2.89 -1.24
CA VAL A 62 -5.46 -3.25 -2.19
C VAL A 62 -4.87 -3.43 -3.58
N LEU A 63 -5.46 -4.30 -4.42
CA LEU A 63 -5.03 -4.46 -5.81
C LEU A 63 -5.13 -3.13 -6.59
N ALA A 64 -4.32 -2.97 -7.64
CA ALA A 64 -4.33 -1.76 -8.47
C ALA A 64 -5.69 -1.50 -9.12
N THR A 65 -6.43 -2.57 -9.42
CA THR A 65 -7.78 -2.52 -9.97
C THR A 65 -8.87 -2.19 -8.94
N THR A 66 -8.52 -2.10 -7.65
CA THR A 66 -9.47 -1.95 -6.55
C THR A 66 -9.44 -0.55 -5.97
N ARG A 67 -10.60 0.12 -6.01
CA ARG A 67 -10.78 1.39 -5.31
C ARG A 67 -11.12 1.15 -3.84
N ILE A 68 -10.27 1.65 -2.94
CA ILE A 68 -10.52 1.57 -1.50
C ILE A 68 -11.70 2.47 -1.07
N ASP A 69 -12.65 1.92 -0.31
CA ASP A 69 -13.72 2.70 0.33
C ASP A 69 -13.31 3.12 1.75
N VAL A 70 -12.66 4.29 1.83
CA VAL A 70 -12.19 4.86 3.09
C VAL A 70 -13.35 5.26 4.01
N ASN A 71 -14.45 5.72 3.43
CA ASN A 71 -15.56 6.32 4.17
C ASN A 71 -16.43 5.27 4.86
N LYS A 72 -16.55 4.07 4.28
CA LYS A 72 -17.33 2.97 4.87
C LYS A 72 -16.44 1.89 5.42
N SER A 73 -15.72 1.16 4.55
CA SER A 73 -15.00 -0.06 4.92
C SER A 73 -13.83 0.22 5.86
N VAL A 74 -12.98 1.18 5.53
CA VAL A 74 -11.82 1.53 6.38
C VAL A 74 -12.30 2.20 7.67
N ARG A 75 -13.18 3.21 7.58
CA ARG A 75 -13.78 3.84 8.77
C ARG A 75 -14.38 2.83 9.75
N LYS A 76 -15.14 1.84 9.24
CA LYS A 76 -15.72 0.76 10.07
C LYS A 76 -14.63 -0.09 10.72
N LYS A 77 -13.58 -0.47 10.00
CA LYS A 77 -12.45 -1.24 10.54
C LYS A 77 -11.64 -0.47 11.58
N LEU A 78 -11.46 0.84 11.39
CA LEU A 78 -10.78 1.72 12.35
C LEU A 78 -11.61 1.99 13.61
N GLY A 79 -12.92 1.73 13.60
CA GLY A 79 -13.82 2.06 14.71
C GLY A 79 -13.99 3.56 14.95
N THR A 80 -13.60 4.41 13.99
CA THR A 80 -13.64 5.87 14.13
C THR A 80 -14.93 6.45 13.55
N LYS A 81 -15.38 7.59 14.09
CA LYS A 81 -16.55 8.30 13.54
C LYS A 81 -16.23 9.01 12.21
N LYS A 82 -14.94 9.24 11.90
CA LYS A 82 -14.42 9.83 10.64
C LYS A 82 -13.04 9.24 10.29
N ALA A 83 -12.87 8.87 9.03
CA ALA A 83 -11.58 8.64 8.39
C ALA A 83 -11.18 9.88 7.57
#